data_AF-A0A497G7M0-F1
#
_entry.id   AF-A0A497G7M0-F1
#
_cell.length_a   1.000
_cell.length_b   1.000
_cell.length_c   1.000
_cell.angle_alpha   90.00
_cell.angle_beta   90.00
_cell.angle_gamma   90.00
#
_symmetry.space_group_name_H-M   'P 1'
#
loop_
_entity.id
_entity.type
_entity.pdbx_description
1 polymer ?
#
loop_
_entity_poly.entity_id
_entity_poly.type
_entity_poly.pdbx_seq_one_letter_code
_entity_poly.pdbx_strand_id
1 'polypeptide(L)' 'MPVVAREGEFKFLIYTREQPYEPPHVHVQFGGEEVRIDLNSGDFMDEPPAGKRRAILEAYRKHAEKIRKAWARYHKGR' A
#
# COMPACT_ATOMS: atom_id res chain seq x y z
N MET A 1 -12.13 1.10 3.93
CA MET A 1 -10.69 1.37 3.73
C MET A 1 -10.03 1.71 5.06
N PRO A 2 -9.53 0.72 5.82
CA PRO A 2 -8.71 0.98 7.01
C PRO A 2 -7.33 1.53 6.65
N VAL A 3 -6.87 2.52 7.43
CA VAL A 3 -5.47 2.95 7.44
C VAL A 3 -4.69 1.94 8.30
N VAL A 4 -3.67 1.32 7.72
CA VAL A 4 -2.89 0.25 8.37
C VAL A 4 -1.54 0.72 8.89
N ALA A 5 -0.97 1.74 8.26
CA ALA A 5 0.24 2.40 8.71
C ALA A 5 0.25 3.88 8.30
N ARG A 6 1.06 4.67 9.00
CA ARG A 6 1.34 6.07 8.69
C ARG A 6 2.83 6.30 8.88
N GLU A 7 3.44 7.01 7.96
CA GLU A 7 4.84 7.43 8.03
C GLU A 7 4.96 8.83 7.42
N GLY A 8 5.20 9.84 8.25
CA GLY A 8 5.20 11.23 7.79
C GLY A 8 3.88 11.62 7.12
N GLU A 9 3.96 12.10 5.88
CA GLU A 9 2.79 12.46 5.05
C GLU A 9 2.08 11.24 4.42
N PHE A 10 2.72 10.06 4.41
CA PHE A 10 2.22 8.87 3.73
C PHE A 10 1.26 8.08 4.61
N LYS A 11 0.07 7.81 4.08
CA LYS A 11 -0.93 6.92 4.69
C LYS A 11 -1.02 5.65 3.87
N PHE A 12 -0.87 4.50 4.51
CA PHE A 12 -1.01 3.19 3.88
C PHE A 12 -2.40 2.64 4.16
N LEU A 13 -3.14 2.29 3.12
CA LEU A 13 -4.53 1.87 3.19
C LEU A 13 -4.74 0.58 2.41
N ILE A 14 -5.64 -0.27 2.90
CA ILE A 14 -6.04 -1.49 2.20
C ILE A 14 -7.52 -1.37 1.86
N TYR A 15 -7.89 -1.66 0.62
CA TYR A 15 -9.28 -1.65 0.22
C TYR A 15 -9.81 -3.06 0.47
N THR A 16 -10.87 -3.18 1.28
CA THR A 16 -11.38 -4.50 1.73
C THR A 16 -12.44 -5.07 0.78
N ARG A 17 -12.74 -4.35 -0.30
CA ARG A 17 -13.76 -4.70 -1.30
C ARG A 17 -13.18 -4.51 -2.71
N GLU A 18 -11.97 -5.02 -2.92
CA GLU A 18 -11.32 -5.06 -4.24
C GLU A 18 -11.82 -6.24 -5.06
N GLN A 19 -11.54 -6.20 -6.37
CA GLN A 19 -11.89 -7.26 -7.29
C GLN A 19 -11.01 -8.49 -7.01
N PRO A 20 -11.56 -9.71 -7.09
CA PRO A 20 -10.83 -10.92 -6.72
C PRO A 20 -9.63 -11.24 -7.62
N TYR A 21 -9.51 -10.59 -8.79
CA TYR A 21 -8.39 -10.76 -9.71
C TYR A 21 -7.24 -9.77 -9.47
N GLU A 22 -7.40 -8.81 -8.56
CA GLU A 22 -6.33 -7.84 -8.27
C GLU A 22 -5.25 -8.51 -7.39
N PRO A 23 -3.96 -8.32 -7.72
CA PRO A 23 -2.89 -8.87 -6.91
C PRO A 23 -2.88 -8.19 -5.53
N PRO A 24 -2.31 -8.83 -4.49
CA PRO A 24 -2.13 -8.22 -3.18
C PRO A 24 -1.39 -6.88 -3.28
N HIS A 25 -2.06 -5.77 -2.97
CA HIS A 25 -1.45 -4.45 -3.01
C HIS A 25 -1.89 -3.55 -1.84
N VAL A 26 -1.19 -2.45 -1.65
CA VAL A 26 -1.52 -1.40 -0.69
C VAL A 26 -1.60 -0.06 -1.40
N HIS A 27 -2.60 0.74 -1.03
CA HIS A 27 -2.74 2.11 -1.48
C HIS A 27 -1.93 3.02 -0.57
N VAL A 28 -1.20 3.97 -1.15
CA VAL A 28 -0.44 4.98 -0.43
C VAL A 28 -0.99 6.34 -0.82
N GLN A 29 -1.65 7.01 0.13
CA GLN A 29 -2.18 8.37 -0.06
C GLN A 29 -1.24 9.41 0.55
N PHE A 30 -1.00 10.49 -0.18
CA PHE A 30 -0.23 11.66 0.24
C PHE A 30 -0.60 12.86 -0.64
N GLY A 31 -0.66 14.08 -0.08
CA GLY A 31 -0.84 15.30 -0.88
C GLY A 31 -2.08 15.37 -1.78
N GLY A 32 -3.10 14.52 -1.58
CA GLY A 32 -4.24 14.38 -2.49
C GLY A 32 -4.03 13.39 -3.64
N GLU A 33 -2.84 12.81 -3.75
CA GLU A 33 -2.49 11.75 -4.69
C GLU A 33 -2.60 10.37 -4.03
N GLU A 34 -2.74 9.34 -4.86
CA GLU A 34 -2.74 7.94 -4.46
C GLU A 34 -1.92 7.10 -5.43
N VAL A 35 -1.10 6.21 -4.90
CA VAL A 35 -0.35 5.21 -5.68
C VAL A 35 -0.50 3.83 -5.07
N ARG A 36 -0.28 2.78 -5.86
CA ARG A 36 -0.35 1.40 -5.39
C ARG A 36 1.03 0.75 -5.37
N ILE A 37 1.28 -0.02 -4.31
CA ILE A 37 2.47 -0.87 -4.18
C ILE A 37 2.02 -2.32 -4.13
N ASP A 38 2.55 -3.15 -5.02
CA ASP A 38 2.34 -4.59 -5.00
C ASP A 38 3.06 -5.20 -3.79
N LEU A 39 2.35 -6.00 -3.01
CA LEU A 39 2.86 -6.58 -1.77
C LEU A 39 3.77 -7.80 -2.02
N ASN A 40 3.73 -8.40 -3.20
CA ASN A 40 4.57 -9.54 -3.56
C ASN A 40 5.98 -9.07 -3.96
N SER A 41 6.07 -8.14 -4.91
CA SER A 41 7.33 -7.55 -5.39
C SER A 41 7.85 -6.45 -4.47
N GLY A 42 6.96 -5.67 -3.85
CA GLY A 42 7.31 -4.44 -3.15
C GLY A 42 7.60 -3.26 -4.09
N ASP A 43 7.21 -3.38 -5.37
CA ASP A 43 7.31 -2.34 -6.39
C ASP A 43 5.97 -1.62 -6.59
N PHE A 44 6.03 -0.45 -7.22
CA PHE A 44 4.82 0.27 -7.59
C PHE A 44 4.08 -0.43 -8.73
N MET A 45 2.76 -0.44 -8.66
CA MET A 45 1.90 -0.89 -9.75
C MET A 45 1.62 0.22 -10.77
N ASP A 46 1.71 1.47 -10.34
CA ASP A 46 1.50 2.67 -11.15
C ASP A 46 2.74 3.55 -11.10
N GLU A 47 2.93 4.44 -12.09
CA GLU A 47 4.06 5.37 -12.08
C GLU A 47 3.92 6.36 -10.91
N PRO A 48 4.85 6.37 -9.93
CA PRO A 48 4.76 7.27 -8.80
C PRO A 48 5.16 8.71 -9.22
N PRO A 49 4.66 9.73 -8.52
CA PRO A 49 5.03 11.12 -8.81
C PRO A 49 6.54 11.33 -8.72
N ALA A 50 7.07 12.13 -9.63
CA ALA A 50 8.49 12.44 -9.71
C ALA A 50 9.00 12.96 -8.36
N GLY A 51 10.12 12.40 -7.89
CA GLY A 51 10.77 12.80 -6.63
C GLY A 51 10.21 12.16 -5.35
N LYS A 52 9.04 11.50 -5.37
CA LYS A 52 8.45 10.85 -4.17
C LYS A 52 8.69 9.33 -4.10
N ARG A 53 9.07 8.70 -5.21
CA ARG A 53 9.32 7.24 -5.33
C ARG A 53 10.15 6.68 -4.16
N ARG A 54 11.32 7.26 -3.91
CA ARG A 54 12.25 6.78 -2.88
C ARG A 54 11.66 6.90 -1.47
N ALA A 55 11.09 8.06 -1.14
CA ALA A 55 10.50 8.31 0.17
C ALA A 55 9.33 7.35 0.47
N ILE A 56 8.47 7.10 -0.51
CA ILE A 56 7.36 6.16 -0.38
C ILE A 56 7.88 4.73 -0.16
N LEU A 57 8.89 4.27 -0.90
CA LEU A 57 9.45 2.93 -0.72
C LEU A 57 10.14 2.78 0.64
N GLU A 58 10.87 3.80 1.11
CA GLU A 58 11.48 3.77 2.45
C GLU A 58 10.40 3.71 3.53
N ALA A 59 9.33 4.49 3.40
CA ALA A 59 8.18 4.43 4.29
C ALA A 59 7.49 3.05 4.26
N TYR A 60 7.27 2.49 3.07
CA TYR A 60 6.68 1.17 2.90
C TYR A 60 7.52 0.09 3.57
N ARG A 61 8.84 0.07 3.35
CA ARG A 61 9.76 -0.94 3.91
C ARG A 61 9.71 -0.99 5.44
N LYS A 62 9.56 0.15 6.12
CA LYS A 62 9.41 0.20 7.59
C LYS A 62 8.16 -0.51 8.10
N HIS A 63 7.10 -0.56 7.30
CA HIS A 63 5.79 -1.09 7.69
C HIS A 63 5.35 -2.32 6.88
N ALA A 64 6.20 -2.83 5.98
CA ALA A 64 5.84 -3.83 4.98
C ALA A 64 5.26 -5.11 5.62
N GLU A 65 5.86 -5.60 6.70
CA GLU A 65 5.35 -6.78 7.42
C GLU A 65 3.96 -6.54 8.00
N LYS A 66 3.74 -5.38 8.63
CA LYS A 66 2.44 -4.99 9.22
C LYS A 66 1.37 -4.87 8.14
N ILE A 67 1.72 -4.26 7.00
CA ILE A 67 0.83 -4.09 5.85
C ILE A 67 0.43 -5.46 5.28
N ARG A 68 1.41 -6.36 5.04
CA ARG A 68 1.15 -7.72 4.55
C ARG A 68 0.23 -8.51 5.49
N LYS A 69 0.48 -8.46 6.80
CA LYS A 69 -0.37 -9.10 7.81
C LYS A 69 -1.79 -8.53 7.80
N ALA A 70 -1.93 -7.22 7.68
CA ALA A 70 -3.25 -6.57 7.60
C ALA A 70 -3.98 -6.96 6.31
N TRP A 71 -3.30 -6.97 5.17
CA TRP A 71 -3.89 -7.37 3.89
C TRP A 71 -4.40 -8.81 3.96
N ALA A 72 -3.55 -9.73 4.43
CA ALA A 72 -3.93 -11.12 4.65
C ALA A 72 -5.12 -11.23 5.62
N ARG A 73 -5.17 -10.45 6.71
CA ARG A 73 -6.30 -10.48 7.64
C ARG A 73 -7.62 -10.04 7.00
N TYR A 74 -7.60 -9.02 6.14
CA TYR A 74 -8.81 -8.53 5.49
C TYR A 74 -9.28 -9.42 4.33
N HIS A 75 -8.38 -10.18 3.73
CA HIS A 75 -8.68 -11.00 2.54
C HIS A 75 -8.68 -12.52 2.82
N LYS A 76 -8.24 -12.97 4.00
CA LYS A 76 -8.31 -14.38 4.43
C LYS A 76 -9.75 -14.71 4.84
N GLY A 77 -10.50 -15.32 3.91
CA GLY A 77 -11.89 -15.72 4.10
C GLY A 77 -12.80 -15.49 2.90
N ARG A 78 -12.24 -15.18 1.72
CA ARG A 78 -12.96 -15.20 0.44
C ARG A 78 -12.64 -16.48 -0.33
#